data_AF-V5FWP3-F1
#
_entry.id   AF-V5FWP3-F1
#
_cell.length_a   1.000
_cell.length_b   1.000
_cell.length_c   1.000
_cell.angle_alpha   90.00
_cell.angle_beta   90.00
_cell.angle_gamma   90.00
#
_symmetry.space_group_name_H-M   'P 1'
#
loop_
_entity.id
_entity.type
_entity.pdbx_description
1 polymer ?
#
loop_
_entity_poly.entity_id
_entity_poly.type
_entity_poly.pdbx_seq_one_letter_code
_entity_poly.pdbx_strand_id
1 'polypeptide(L)'
;MPIYLSMQRVRFSSPDAYEKFKVLFADTRRHLMTLPGFLHLTWWEHPDDKSWYNECSFWTSRGALYDWHKNTYHKYCKSWAANGAIMEDLITNFELVGTRMLRVCPVCNQLQDKKYELSQEQAVLREQCPQCGFHFPVLTEQESSFAVFKDVVMEPGASEKGVKIPDQGKA
;
A
#
# COMPACT_ATOMS: atom_id res chain seq x y z
N MET A 1 -13.83 -2.76 -7.20
CA MET A 1 -13.01 -3.98 -7.03
C MET A 1 -12.49 -3.97 -5.59
N PRO A 2 -12.45 -5.09 -4.85
CA PRO A 2 -11.91 -5.08 -3.50
C PRO A 2 -10.41 -4.78 -3.54
N ILE A 3 -9.92 -3.94 -2.63
CA ILE A 3 -8.49 -3.69 -2.46
C ILE A 3 -8.01 -4.48 -1.26
N TYR A 4 -6.87 -5.16 -1.41
CA TYR A 4 -6.27 -5.92 -0.34
C TYR A 4 -5.18 -5.09 0.34
N LEU A 5 -5.34 -4.88 1.62
CA LEU A 5 -4.44 -4.12 2.48
C LEU A 5 -3.62 -5.10 3.31
N SER A 6 -2.30 -4.96 3.30
CA SER A 6 -1.40 -5.61 4.24
C SER A 6 -0.75 -4.53 5.10
N MET A 7 -0.82 -4.71 6.41
CA MET A 7 -0.13 -3.86 7.38
C MET A 7 0.89 -4.71 8.10
N GLN A 8 2.15 -4.32 8.04
CA GLN A 8 3.22 -4.97 8.78
C GLN A 8 3.77 -3.99 9.82
N ARG A 9 4.12 -4.50 10.99
CA ARG A 9 4.81 -3.76 12.03
C ARG A 9 6.02 -4.56 12.48
N VAL A 10 7.19 -3.92 12.47
CA VAL A 10 8.45 -4.59 12.77
C VAL A 10 9.31 -3.86 13.79
N ARG A 11 10.07 -4.64 14.56
CA ARG A 11 11.14 -4.17 15.44
C ARG A 11 12.46 -4.77 14.99
N PHE A 12 13.46 -3.94 14.72
CA PHE A 12 14.80 -4.41 14.33
C PHE A 12 15.61 -4.81 15.56
N SER A 13 16.53 -5.75 15.38
CA SER A 13 17.41 -6.21 16.47
C SER A 13 18.43 -5.18 16.93
N SER A 14 18.73 -4.19 16.09
CA SER A 14 19.65 -3.10 16.39
C SER A 14 19.45 -1.93 15.41
N PRO A 15 19.98 -0.74 15.74
CA PRO A 15 20.02 0.38 14.80
C PRO A 15 20.77 0.03 13.51
N ASP A 16 21.87 -0.73 13.58
CA ASP A 16 22.64 -1.18 12.41
C ASP A 16 21.81 -2.11 11.49
N ALA A 17 20.99 -2.98 12.06
CA ALA A 17 20.05 -3.80 11.28
C ALA A 17 19.05 -2.92 10.52
N TYR A 18 18.57 -1.83 11.11
CA TYR A 18 17.71 -0.88 10.42
C TYR A 18 18.43 -0.11 9.30
N GLU A 19 19.68 0.32 9.53
CA GLU A 19 20.50 0.96 8.50
C GLU A 19 20.70 0.07 7.27
N LYS A 20 20.99 -1.22 7.49
CA LYS A 20 21.08 -2.23 6.42
C LYS A 20 19.73 -2.48 5.75
N PHE A 21 18.64 -2.50 6.52
CA PHE A 21 17.30 -2.64 5.98
C PHE A 21 16.96 -1.52 4.99
N LYS A 22 17.31 -0.25 5.28
CA LYS A 22 17.04 0.87 4.35
C LYS A 22 17.62 0.64 2.96
N VAL A 23 18.79 -0.01 2.87
CA VAL A 23 19.42 -0.37 1.58
C VAL A 23 18.59 -1.41 0.83
N LEU A 24 18.16 -2.48 1.52
CA LEU A 24 17.30 -3.51 0.93
C LEU A 24 15.92 -2.96 0.56
N PHE A 25 15.36 -2.10 1.38
CA PHE A 25 14.04 -1.50 1.16
C PHE A 25 14.03 -0.52 -0.01
N ALA A 26 15.11 0.25 -0.18
CA ALA A 26 15.27 1.13 -1.35
C ALA A 26 15.23 0.36 -2.68
N ASP A 27 15.74 -0.86 -2.70
CA ASP A 27 15.72 -1.71 -3.88
C ASP A 27 14.38 -2.49 -4.02
N THR A 28 13.76 -2.85 -2.90
CA THR A 28 12.38 -3.40 -2.85
C THR A 28 11.38 -2.52 -3.62
N ARG A 29 11.50 -1.19 -3.50
CA ARG A 29 10.70 -0.23 -4.28
C ARG A 29 10.78 -0.48 -5.78
N ARG A 30 11.98 -0.71 -6.33
CA ARG A 30 12.17 -0.95 -7.78
C ARG A 30 11.45 -2.23 -8.20
N HIS A 31 11.55 -3.27 -7.39
CA HIS A 31 10.86 -4.54 -7.65
C HIS A 31 9.33 -4.38 -7.61
N LEU A 32 8.80 -3.76 -6.56
CA LEU A 32 7.35 -3.57 -6.39
C LEU A 32 6.71 -2.77 -7.52
N MET A 33 7.39 -1.73 -8.02
CA MET A 33 6.89 -0.91 -9.14
C MET A 33 6.69 -1.72 -10.43
N THR A 34 7.37 -2.85 -10.60
CA THR A 34 7.19 -3.72 -11.77
C THR A 34 6.03 -4.71 -11.62
N LEU A 35 5.51 -4.91 -10.40
CA LEU A 35 4.53 -5.97 -10.15
C LEU A 35 3.13 -5.57 -10.63
N PRO A 36 2.44 -6.49 -11.34
CA PRO A 36 1.01 -6.36 -11.58
C PRO A 36 0.25 -6.38 -10.26
N GLY A 37 -0.67 -5.43 -10.08
CA GLY A 37 -1.55 -5.37 -8.92
C GLY A 37 -0.96 -4.76 -7.64
N PHE A 38 0.31 -4.35 -7.64
CA PHE A 38 0.85 -3.47 -6.59
C PHE A 38 0.33 -2.04 -6.77
N LEU A 39 -0.17 -1.42 -5.69
CA LEU A 39 -0.73 -0.07 -5.70
C LEU A 39 0.11 0.91 -4.87
N HIS A 40 0.44 0.52 -3.65
CA HIS A 40 1.01 1.43 -2.67
C HIS A 40 1.84 0.68 -1.65
N LEU A 41 2.90 1.34 -1.17
CA LEU A 41 3.66 0.95 0.01
C LEU A 41 4.05 2.20 0.78
N THR A 42 3.78 2.24 2.08
CA THR A 42 4.32 3.22 3.01
C THR A 42 5.18 2.55 4.06
N TRP A 43 6.16 3.30 4.54
CA TRP A 43 7.03 2.90 5.64
C TRP A 43 7.27 4.09 6.56
N TRP A 44 7.06 3.95 7.87
CA TRP A 44 7.25 5.03 8.84
C TRP A 44 7.55 4.53 10.25
N GLU A 45 8.27 5.35 11.00
CA GLU A 45 8.52 5.15 12.44
C GLU A 45 7.25 5.44 13.25
N HIS A 46 6.97 4.64 14.28
CA HIS A 46 5.83 4.88 15.16
C HIS A 46 6.07 6.14 16.02
N PRO A 47 5.10 7.07 16.14
CA PRO A 47 5.33 8.35 16.80
C PRO A 47 5.66 8.22 18.29
N ASP A 48 5.02 7.25 18.98
CA ASP A 48 5.19 7.07 20.43
C ASP A 48 6.28 6.06 20.82
N ASP A 49 6.70 5.21 19.88
CA ASP A 49 7.74 4.19 20.13
C ASP A 49 8.65 4.07 18.92
N LYS A 50 9.77 4.78 18.99
CA LYS A 50 10.76 4.89 17.92
C LYS A 50 11.47 3.59 17.56
N SER A 51 11.27 2.53 18.35
CA SER A 51 11.78 1.18 18.01
C SER A 51 10.84 0.40 17.09
N TRP A 52 9.60 0.89 16.91
CA TRP A 52 8.62 0.30 15.99
C TRP A 52 8.60 1.03 14.65
N TYR A 53 8.61 0.23 13.60
CA TYR A 53 8.40 0.68 12.24
C TYR A 53 7.13 0.03 11.68
N ASN A 54 6.33 0.82 10.97
CA ASN A 54 5.09 0.37 10.36
C ASN A 54 5.24 0.43 8.84
N GLU A 55 4.65 -0.56 8.21
CA GLU A 55 4.49 -0.69 6.78
C GLU A 55 3.01 -0.87 6.47
N CYS A 56 2.59 -0.33 5.33
CA CYS A 56 1.26 -0.51 4.83
C CYS A 56 1.29 -0.57 3.31
N SER A 57 0.81 -1.67 2.75
CA SER A 57 0.74 -1.89 1.32
C SER A 57 -0.65 -2.23 0.82
N PHE A 58 -0.95 -1.72 -0.37
CA PHE A 58 -2.22 -1.91 -1.03
C PHE A 58 -2.02 -2.68 -2.33
N TRP A 59 -2.94 -3.58 -2.58
CA TRP A 59 -2.89 -4.53 -3.68
C TRP A 59 -4.25 -4.64 -4.33
N THR A 60 -4.31 -4.82 -5.65
CA THR A 60 -5.58 -4.99 -6.38
C THR A 60 -6.32 -6.28 -6.00
N SER A 61 -5.63 -7.24 -5.38
CA SER A 61 -6.22 -8.47 -4.88
C SER A 61 -5.31 -9.15 -3.85
N ARG A 62 -5.89 -10.09 -3.10
CA ARG A 62 -5.13 -11.01 -2.25
C ARG A 62 -4.10 -11.83 -3.04
N GLY A 63 -4.44 -12.22 -4.28
CA GLY A 63 -3.57 -12.97 -5.17
C GLY A 63 -2.29 -12.22 -5.51
N ALA A 64 -2.40 -10.91 -5.83
CA ALA A 64 -1.24 -10.07 -6.14
C ALA A 64 -0.25 -9.99 -4.97
N LEU A 65 -0.73 -9.85 -3.73
CA LEU A 65 0.12 -9.91 -2.55
C LEU A 65 0.77 -11.29 -2.37
N TYR A 66 0.03 -12.38 -2.57
CA TYR A 66 0.60 -13.73 -2.45
C TYR A 66 1.67 -14.01 -3.50
N ASP A 67 1.51 -13.49 -4.71
CA ASP A 67 2.52 -13.60 -5.76
C ASP A 67 3.79 -12.82 -5.39
N TRP A 68 3.64 -11.64 -4.77
CA TRP A 68 4.76 -10.95 -4.16
C TRP A 68 5.44 -11.79 -3.06
N HIS A 69 4.67 -12.44 -2.18
CA HIS A 69 5.25 -13.31 -1.15
C HIS A 69 6.03 -14.51 -1.73
N LYS A 70 5.68 -14.96 -2.93
CA LYS A 70 6.39 -16.04 -3.63
C LYS A 70 7.59 -15.56 -4.44
N ASN A 71 7.69 -14.25 -4.70
CA ASN A 71 8.76 -13.64 -5.49
C ASN A 71 10.14 -13.96 -4.92
N THR A 72 11.09 -14.28 -5.81
CA THR A 72 12.47 -14.65 -5.44
C THR A 72 13.17 -13.57 -4.62
N TYR A 73 13.03 -12.31 -5.01
CA TYR A 73 13.62 -11.18 -4.30
C TYR A 73 12.98 -11.01 -2.91
N HIS A 74 11.65 -11.05 -2.83
CA HIS A 74 10.97 -10.96 -1.54
C HIS A 74 11.39 -12.09 -0.58
N LYS A 75 11.53 -13.33 -1.07
CA LYS A 75 12.05 -14.46 -0.27
C LYS A 75 13.46 -14.21 0.22
N TYR A 76 14.33 -13.63 -0.62
CA TYR A 76 15.67 -13.23 -0.22
C TYR A 76 15.61 -12.19 0.93
N CYS A 77 14.81 -11.14 0.79
CA CYS A 77 14.63 -10.13 1.85
C CYS A 77 14.09 -10.74 3.14
N LYS A 78 13.08 -11.63 3.07
CA LYS A 78 12.53 -12.31 4.24
C LYS A 78 13.54 -13.26 4.89
N SER A 79 14.37 -13.95 4.11
CA SER A 79 15.44 -14.78 4.66
C SER A 79 16.50 -13.94 5.38
N TRP A 80 16.89 -12.79 4.81
CA TRP A 80 17.80 -11.86 5.48
C TRP A 80 17.19 -11.34 6.80
N ALA A 81 15.91 -10.97 6.78
CA ALA A 81 15.20 -10.50 7.96
C ALA A 81 15.14 -11.56 9.07
N ALA A 82 14.80 -12.81 8.71
CA ALA A 82 14.69 -13.95 9.61
C ALA A 82 16.03 -14.38 10.22
N ASN A 83 17.17 -14.03 9.60
CA ASN A 83 18.51 -14.29 10.14
C ASN A 83 18.91 -13.33 11.28
N GLY A 84 17.92 -12.78 12.00
CA GLY A 84 18.12 -11.99 13.21
C GLY A 84 18.16 -10.47 13.00
N ALA A 85 17.81 -9.97 11.81
CA ALA A 85 17.70 -8.52 11.60
C ALA A 85 16.37 -7.95 12.13
N ILE A 86 15.30 -8.74 12.10
CA ILE A 86 13.98 -8.39 12.66
C ILE A 86 13.70 -9.30 13.87
N MET A 87 13.38 -8.69 15.02
CA MET A 87 13.05 -9.41 16.26
C MET A 87 11.55 -9.65 16.42
N GLU A 88 10.73 -8.70 15.96
CA GLU A 88 9.28 -8.80 16.01
C GLU A 88 8.71 -8.43 14.65
N ASP A 89 7.80 -9.27 14.13
CA ASP A 89 7.14 -9.10 12.83
C ASP A 89 5.64 -9.42 12.99
N LEU A 90 4.81 -8.38 12.97
CA LEU A 90 3.36 -8.47 13.13
C LEU A 90 2.71 -8.09 11.80
N ILE A 91 1.96 -9.01 11.18
CA ILE A 91 1.29 -8.78 9.89
C ILE A 91 -0.22 -8.92 10.08
N THR A 92 -0.98 -7.91 9.66
CA THR A 92 -2.45 -7.94 9.64
C THR A 92 -2.93 -7.59 8.23
N ASN A 93 -3.91 -8.34 7.73
CA ASN A 93 -4.45 -8.14 6.39
C ASN A 93 -5.94 -7.82 6.43
N PHE A 94 -6.37 -6.94 5.52
CA PHE A 94 -7.76 -6.54 5.37
C PHE A 94 -8.17 -6.57 3.90
N GLU A 95 -9.41 -6.94 3.64
CA GLU A 95 -10.02 -6.79 2.31
C GLU A 95 -11.01 -5.64 2.36
N LEU A 96 -10.65 -4.54 1.69
CA LEU A 96 -11.42 -3.32 1.65
C LEU A 96 -12.53 -3.45 0.61
N VAL A 97 -13.74 -3.73 1.07
CA VAL A 97 -14.94 -3.88 0.23
C VAL A 97 -15.89 -2.71 0.48
N GLY A 98 -16.36 -2.06 -0.59
CA GLY A 98 -17.36 -1.00 -0.49
C GLY A 98 -16.83 0.32 0.10
N THR A 99 -15.54 0.63 -0.08
CA THR A 99 -14.93 1.87 0.40
C THR A 99 -15.50 3.11 -0.29
N ARG A 100 -15.67 4.19 0.49
CA ARG A 100 -16.01 5.54 0.00
C ARG A 100 -14.90 6.50 0.38
N MET A 101 -14.58 7.46 -0.50
CA MET A 101 -13.70 8.57 -0.14
C MET A 101 -14.55 9.79 0.16
N LEU A 102 -14.41 10.27 1.39
CA LEU A 102 -14.93 11.56 1.80
C LEU A 102 -13.80 12.57 1.65
N ARG A 103 -13.94 13.47 0.69
CA ARG A 103 -12.97 14.53 0.45
C ARG A 103 -13.60 15.88 0.77
N VAL A 104 -13.08 16.56 1.77
CA VAL A 104 -13.55 17.90 2.16
C VAL A 104 -12.56 18.93 1.66
N CYS A 105 -13.03 19.92 0.89
CA CYS A 105 -12.19 21.03 0.46
C CYS A 105 -11.82 21.91 1.66
N PRO A 106 -10.53 22.15 1.95
CA PRO A 106 -10.13 22.98 3.09
C PRO A 106 -10.45 24.47 2.90
N VAL A 107 -10.74 24.91 1.67
CA VAL A 107 -11.00 26.32 1.35
C VAL A 107 -12.49 26.65 1.43
N CYS A 108 -13.34 25.88 0.75
CA CYS A 108 -14.77 26.18 0.65
C CYS A 108 -15.67 25.16 1.37
N ASN A 109 -15.07 24.21 2.10
CA ASN A 109 -15.76 23.16 2.85
C ASN A 109 -16.67 22.23 2.02
N GLN A 110 -16.53 22.26 0.68
CA GLN A 110 -17.29 21.36 -0.19
C GLN A 110 -16.92 19.91 0.11
N LEU A 111 -17.90 19.13 0.56
CA LEU A 111 -17.80 17.69 0.66
C LEU A 111 -18.00 17.06 -0.72
N GLN A 112 -17.05 16.23 -1.11
CA GLN A 112 -17.19 15.30 -2.21
C GLN A 112 -17.27 13.91 -1.60
N ASP A 113 -18.43 13.28 -1.76
CA ASP A 113 -18.64 11.88 -1.43
C ASP A 113 -18.86 11.14 -2.74
N LYS A 114 -17.81 10.46 -3.19
CA LYS A 114 -17.83 9.68 -4.41
C LYS A 114 -17.26 8.31 -4.16
N LYS A 115 -17.71 7.35 -4.98
CA LYS A 115 -17.07 6.05 -5.06
C LYS A 115 -15.59 6.26 -5.34
N TYR A 116 -14.76 5.64 -4.52
CA TYR A 116 -13.32 5.81 -4.61
C TYR A 116 -12.68 4.57 -5.16
N GLU A 117 -12.12 4.70 -6.36
CA GLU A 117 -11.25 3.66 -6.91
C GLU A 117 -9.83 3.91 -6.40
N LEU A 118 -9.51 3.28 -5.27
CA LEU A 118 -8.21 3.28 -4.62
C LEU A 118 -7.05 2.94 -5.58
N SER A 119 -7.31 2.18 -6.66
CA SER A 119 -6.32 1.87 -7.69
C SER A 119 -5.91 3.04 -8.57
N GLN A 120 -6.58 4.19 -8.45
CA GLN A 120 -6.28 5.43 -9.19
C GLN A 120 -6.18 6.63 -8.24
N GLU A 121 -5.71 6.40 -7.01
CA GLU A 121 -5.58 7.41 -5.96
C GLU A 121 -4.82 8.66 -6.43
N GLN A 122 -3.70 8.51 -7.14
CA GLN A 122 -2.88 9.66 -7.55
C GLN A 122 -3.61 10.51 -8.58
N ALA A 123 -4.31 9.90 -9.53
CA ALA A 123 -5.15 10.60 -10.49
C ALA A 123 -6.27 11.38 -9.80
N VAL A 124 -6.96 10.76 -8.83
CA VAL A 124 -8.05 11.40 -8.08
C VAL A 124 -7.53 12.55 -7.22
N LEU A 125 -6.36 12.40 -6.58
CA LEU A 125 -5.75 13.46 -5.78
C LEU A 125 -5.44 14.71 -6.61
N ARG A 126 -5.11 14.55 -7.91
CA ARG A 126 -4.85 15.67 -8.84
C ARG A 126 -6.10 16.44 -9.26
N GLU A 127 -7.29 15.90 -9.05
CA GLU A 127 -8.53 16.62 -9.36
C GLU A 127 -8.69 17.88 -8.49
N GLN A 128 -9.15 18.96 -9.13
CA GLN A 128 -9.47 20.22 -8.45
C GLN A 128 -10.78 20.11 -7.66
N CYS A 129 -10.95 20.97 -6.66
CA CYS A 129 -12.27 21.21 -6.09
C CYS A 129 -13.22 21.74 -7.18
N PRO A 130 -14.38 21.09 -7.41
CA PRO A 130 -15.32 21.51 -8.45
C PRO A 130 -16.00 22.85 -8.13
N GLN A 131 -15.99 23.29 -6.87
CA GLN A 131 -16.64 24.53 -6.44
C GLN A 131 -15.71 25.75 -6.52
N CYS A 132 -14.45 25.63 -6.06
CA CYS A 132 -13.55 26.78 -5.94
C CYS A 132 -12.22 26.63 -6.70
N GLY A 133 -12.03 25.55 -7.45
CA GLY A 133 -10.82 25.30 -8.24
C GLY A 133 -9.56 24.99 -7.43
N PHE A 134 -9.67 24.84 -6.11
CA PHE A 134 -8.52 24.53 -5.25
C PHE A 134 -7.89 23.20 -5.67
N HIS A 135 -6.58 23.21 -5.93
CA HIS A 135 -5.79 22.00 -6.11
C HIS A 135 -5.34 21.49 -4.77
N PHE A 136 -5.65 20.23 -4.47
CA PHE A 136 -5.07 19.60 -3.31
C PHE A 136 -3.58 19.35 -3.53
N PRO A 137 -2.75 19.49 -2.48
CA PRO A 137 -1.35 19.13 -2.56
C PRO A 137 -1.23 17.64 -2.93
N VAL A 138 -0.51 17.37 -4.02
CA VAL A 138 -0.13 16.01 -4.39
C VAL A 138 1.37 15.91 -4.18
N LEU A 139 1.79 15.01 -3.31
CA LEU A 139 3.21 14.66 -3.17
C LEU A 139 3.57 13.79 -4.36
N THR A 140 4.38 14.33 -5.27
CA THR A 140 5.05 13.50 -6.26
C THR A 140 6.04 12.58 -5.56
N GLU A 141 6.43 11.52 -6.25
CA GLU A 141 7.48 10.62 -5.79
C GLU A 141 8.76 11.42 -5.45
N GLN A 142 9.27 11.26 -4.22
CA GLN A 142 10.51 11.90 -3.75
C GLN A 142 11.58 10.82 -3.56
N GLU A 143 12.84 11.15 -3.86
CA GLU A 143 13.97 10.22 -3.65
C GLU A 143 14.20 9.92 -2.16
N SER A 144 13.97 10.91 -1.29
CA SER A 144 14.09 10.80 0.17
C SER A 144 12.88 10.16 0.84
N SER A 145 11.81 9.87 0.09
CA SER A 145 10.61 9.24 0.63
C SER A 145 10.68 7.73 0.46
N PHE A 146 10.35 7.02 1.54
CA PHE A 146 10.12 5.58 1.52
C PHE A 146 8.70 5.21 1.06
N ALA A 147 7.82 6.19 0.85
CA ALA A 147 6.49 5.95 0.33
C ALA A 147 6.51 5.81 -1.20
N VAL A 148 5.79 4.79 -1.69
CA VAL A 148 5.69 4.43 -3.10
C VAL A 148 4.22 4.42 -3.47
N PHE A 149 3.84 5.18 -4.50
CA PHE A 149 2.46 5.28 -4.97
C PHE A 149 2.41 4.95 -6.46
N LYS A 150 1.44 4.12 -6.86
CA LYS A 150 1.27 3.68 -8.24
C LYS A 150 -0.21 3.51 -8.57
N ASP A 151 -0.68 4.31 -9.53
CA ASP A 151 -1.97 4.06 -10.16
C ASP A 151 -1.88 2.87 -11.12
N VAL A 152 -2.96 2.09 -11.19
CA VAL A 152 -3.09 0.98 -12.15
C VAL A 152 -3.86 1.46 -13.37
N VAL A 153 -3.29 1.18 -14.54
CA VAL A 153 -4.00 1.33 -15.81
C VAL A 153 -5.12 0.30 -15.84
N MET A 154 -6.35 0.77 -15.70
CA MET A 154 -7.52 -0.10 -15.83
C MET A 154 -7.83 -0.28 -17.32
N GLU A 155 -7.78 -1.52 -17.81
CA GLU A 155 -8.31 -1.80 -19.14
C GLU A 155 -9.85 -1.64 -19.15
N PRO A 156 -10.42 -1.01 -20.20
CA PRO A 156 -11.87 -0.85 -20.30
C PRO A 156 -12.54 -2.22 -20.39
N GLY A 157 -13.30 -2.60 -19.35
CA GLY A 157 -14.12 -3.83 -19.32
C GLY A 157 -13.93 -4.76 -18.12
N ALA A 158 -13.02 -4.44 -17.18
CA ALA A 158 -12.78 -5.29 -16.00
C ALA A 158 -13.80 -5.13 -14.85
N SER A 159 -14.72 -4.17 -14.94
CA SER A 159 -15.85 -4.08 -14.02
C SER A 159 -16.99 -4.97 -14.51
N GLU A 160 -17.53 -5.83 -13.64
CA GLU A 160 -18.79 -6.61 -13.77
C GLU A 160 -18.72 -8.12 -14.02
N LYS A 161 -17.70 -8.84 -13.53
CA LYS A 161 -17.91 -10.27 -13.23
C LYS A 161 -17.80 -10.51 -11.73
N GLY A 162 -18.98 -10.58 -11.09
CA GLY A 162 -19.15 -10.88 -9.69
C GLY A 162 -18.35 -12.11 -9.28
N VAL A 163 -17.55 -11.95 -8.24
CA VAL A 163 -16.83 -13.04 -7.59
C VAL A 163 -17.88 -13.95 -6.96
N LYS A 164 -18.12 -15.12 -7.56
CA LYS A 164 -18.79 -16.23 -6.86
C LYS A 164 -17.82 -16.72 -5.80
N ILE A 165 -18.14 -16.45 -4.53
CA ILE A 165 -17.44 -17.04 -3.39
C ILE A 165 -17.76 -18.55 -3.42
N PRO A 166 -16.77 -19.45 -3.53
CA PRO A 166 -17.03 -20.87 -3.41
C PRO A 166 -17.44 -21.17 -1.97
N ASP A 167 -18.55 -21.88 -1.82
CA ASP A 167 -19.06 -22.43 -0.57
C ASP A 167 -17.96 -23.27 0.10
N GLN A 168 -17.42 -22.78 1.21
CA GLN A 168 -16.42 -23.53 1.98
C GLN A 168 -17.15 -24.62 2.76
N GLY A 169 -17.10 -25.82 2.21
CA GLY A 169 -17.58 -27.04 2.83
C GLY A 169 -17.05 -27.18 4.26
N LYS A 170 -17.97 -27.47 5.17
CA LYS A 170 -17.69 -27.91 6.54
C LYS A 170 -16.81 -29.17 6.51
N ALA A 171 -15.73 -29.13 7.28
CA ALA A 171 -15.09 -30.30 7.88
C ALA A 171 -14.71 -29.92 9.31
#